data_AF-A0A3D1PHM9-F1
#
_entry.id   AF-A0A3D1PHM9-F1
#
_cell.length_a   1.000
_cell.length_b   1.000
_cell.length_c   1.000
_cell.angle_alpha   90.00
_cell.angle_beta   90.00
_cell.angle_gamma   90.00
#
_symmetry.space_group_name_H-M   'P 1'
#
loop_
_entity.id
_entity.type
_entity.pdbx_description
1 polymer ?
#
loop_
_entity_poly.entity_id
_entity_poly.type
_entity_poly.pdbx_seq_one_letter_code
_entity_poly.pdbx_strand_id
1 'polypeptide(L)'
;INKNANRQKRIIANSAQTVAPQGYLAYMTCTYSLEENEQVCEWFLAKFPQFKPIVIPHLAAYQSHLSNIPCYRMWPQNEQGAGAFTVLFKNNTDEEPNQLNIDDLTQHGLVSKISA
;
A
#
# COMPACT_ATOMS: atom_id res chain seq x y z
N ILE A 1 16.83 -0.83 18.90
CA ILE A 1 17.15 -1.33 17.54
C ILE A 1 15.82 -1.68 16.86
N ASN A 2 15.64 -1.35 15.56
CA ASN A 2 14.41 -1.48 14.72
C ASN A 2 13.19 -0.59 15.03
N LYS A 3 13.43 0.65 15.48
CA LYS A 3 12.33 1.61 15.77
C LYS A 3 11.48 1.96 14.54
N ASN A 4 12.08 2.08 13.35
CA ASN A 4 11.39 2.49 12.14
C ASN A 4 10.51 1.39 11.55
N ALA A 5 11.07 0.19 11.32
CA ALA A 5 10.30 -0.97 10.84
C ALA A 5 9.10 -1.27 11.75
N ASN A 6 9.28 -1.23 13.08
CA ASN A 6 8.16 -1.43 14.02
C ASN A 6 7.10 -0.31 13.92
N ARG A 7 7.53 0.95 13.70
CA ARG A 7 6.61 2.06 13.45
C ARG A 7 5.84 1.87 12.14
N GLN A 8 6.51 1.48 11.06
CA GLN A 8 5.89 1.21 9.76
C GLN A 8 4.89 0.07 9.84
N LYS A 9 5.25 -1.05 10.49
CA LYS A 9 4.33 -2.17 10.78
C LYS A 9 3.06 -1.71 11.51
N ARG A 10 3.20 -0.82 12.49
CA ARG A 10 2.03 -0.23 13.18
C ARG A 10 1.20 0.67 12.26
N ILE A 11 1.83 1.51 11.42
CA ILE A 11 1.11 2.41 10.50
C ILE A 11 0.32 1.60 9.46
N ILE A 12 0.97 0.65 8.79
CA ILE A 12 0.32 -0.16 7.75
C ILE A 12 -0.79 -1.04 8.31
N ALA A 13 -0.64 -1.56 9.54
CA ALA A 13 -1.68 -2.32 10.22
C ALA A 13 -2.93 -1.50 10.60
N ASN A 14 -2.76 -0.22 10.93
CA ASN A 14 -3.91 0.67 11.13
C ASN A 14 -4.53 1.06 9.79
N SER A 15 -3.71 1.31 8.77
CA SER A 15 -4.19 1.64 7.42
C SER A 15 -5.02 0.49 6.82
N ALA A 16 -4.63 -0.76 7.04
CA ALA A 16 -5.38 -1.91 6.55
C ALA A 16 -6.82 -2.01 7.06
N GLN A 17 -7.11 -1.46 8.25
CA GLN A 17 -8.47 -1.45 8.82
C GLN A 17 -9.39 -0.44 8.12
N THR A 18 -8.83 0.51 7.36
CA THR A 18 -9.60 1.53 6.65
C THR A 18 -9.80 1.19 5.18
N VAL A 19 -9.21 0.09 4.69
CA VAL A 19 -9.32 -0.32 3.29
C VAL A 19 -10.62 -1.09 3.12
N ALA A 20 -11.56 -0.51 2.39
CA ALA A 20 -12.81 -1.16 2.04
C ALA A 20 -12.58 -2.53 1.37
N PRO A 21 -13.56 -3.45 1.43
CA PRO A 21 -13.58 -4.63 0.57
C PRO A 21 -13.28 -4.27 -0.88
N GLN A 22 -12.45 -5.09 -1.54
CA GLN A 22 -11.96 -4.86 -2.91
C GLN A 22 -11.11 -3.59 -3.12
N GLY A 23 -10.84 -2.82 -2.06
CA GLY A 23 -9.99 -1.64 -2.06
C GLY A 23 -8.50 -1.97 -2.13
N TYR A 24 -7.69 -0.92 -2.29
CA TYR A 24 -6.24 -1.03 -2.46
C TYR A 24 -5.48 -0.31 -1.36
N LEU A 25 -4.31 -0.84 -1.01
CA LEU A 25 -3.36 -0.25 -0.09
C LEU A 25 -1.97 -0.20 -0.72
N ALA A 26 -1.47 1.00 -0.98
CA ALA A 26 -0.09 1.21 -1.40
C ALA A 26 0.81 1.41 -0.19
N TYR A 27 1.92 0.69 -0.12
CA TYR A 27 2.99 0.91 0.84
C TYR A 27 4.24 1.38 0.10
N MET A 28 4.89 2.43 0.64
CA MET A 28 6.02 3.09 -0.02
C MET A 28 7.05 3.55 1.02
N THR A 29 8.32 3.49 0.64
CA THR A 29 9.43 4.02 1.44
C THR A 29 10.50 4.65 0.55
N CYS A 30 11.34 5.51 1.13
CA CYS A 30 12.55 6.06 0.52
C CYS A 30 13.84 5.49 1.14
N THR A 31 13.79 4.23 1.58
CA THR A 31 14.92 3.52 2.21
C THR A 31 15.26 2.27 1.42
N TYR A 32 16.53 1.87 1.48
CA TYR A 32 16.99 0.61 0.89
C TYR A 32 16.84 -0.58 1.84
N SER A 33 16.57 -0.33 3.12
CA SER A 33 16.53 -1.35 4.17
C SER A 33 15.54 -2.47 3.87
N LEU A 34 16.02 -3.72 3.89
CA LEU A 34 15.20 -4.92 3.76
C LEU A 34 14.17 -5.04 4.90
N GLU A 35 14.55 -4.62 6.11
CA GLU A 35 13.72 -4.71 7.31
C GLU A 35 12.50 -3.78 7.24
N GLU A 36 12.62 -2.68 6.51
CA GLU A 36 11.59 -1.66 6.31
C GLU A 36 10.74 -1.94 5.05
N ASN A 37 11.24 -2.79 4.14
CA ASN A 37 10.62 -3.02 2.83
C ASN A 37 10.00 -4.43 2.77
N GLU A 38 10.71 -5.41 2.21
CA GLU A 38 10.23 -6.78 1.99
C GLU A 38 9.76 -7.44 3.29
N GLN A 39 10.50 -7.27 4.40
CA GLN A 39 10.11 -7.88 5.68
C GLN A 39 8.85 -7.25 6.28
N VAL A 40 8.56 -5.98 5.98
CA VAL A 40 7.27 -5.36 6.35
C VAL A 40 6.15 -5.96 5.50
N CYS A 41 6.40 -6.19 4.20
CA CYS A 41 5.44 -6.81 3.30
C CYS A 41 5.10 -8.25 3.71
N GLU A 42 6.12 -9.06 4.00
CA GLU A 42 5.97 -10.45 4.47
C GLU A 42 5.19 -10.50 5.78
N TRP A 43 5.58 -9.66 6.75
CA TRP A 43 4.86 -9.55 8.02
C TRP A 43 3.41 -9.11 7.82
N PHE A 44 3.17 -8.16 6.91
CA PHE A 44 1.83 -7.63 6.63
C PHE A 44 0.92 -8.72 6.06
N LEU A 45 1.38 -9.45 5.04
CA LEU A 45 0.62 -10.54 4.43
C LEU A 45 0.36 -11.70 5.40
N ALA A 46 1.32 -12.01 6.28
CA ALA A 46 1.12 -13.01 7.32
C ALA A 46 0.07 -12.59 8.36
N LYS A 47 -0.01 -11.28 8.66
CA LYS A 47 -0.94 -10.74 9.65
C LYS A 47 -2.34 -10.47 9.09
N PHE A 48 -2.44 -10.11 7.83
CA PHE A 48 -3.67 -9.71 7.15
C PHE A 48 -3.90 -10.58 5.90
N PRO A 49 -4.33 -11.84 6.07
CA PRO A 49 -4.44 -12.81 4.98
C PRO A 49 -5.51 -12.48 3.93
N GLN A 50 -6.41 -11.54 4.22
CA GLN A 50 -7.37 -11.02 3.25
C GLN A 50 -6.71 -10.14 2.17
N PHE A 51 -5.49 -9.64 2.42
CA PHE A 51 -4.77 -8.85 1.42
C PHE A 51 -3.95 -9.75 0.50
N LYS A 52 -3.95 -9.40 -0.79
CA LYS A 52 -3.08 -10.02 -1.79
C LYS A 52 -2.23 -8.96 -2.47
N PRO A 53 -0.94 -9.24 -2.73
CA PRO A 53 -0.10 -8.31 -3.46
C PRO A 53 -0.48 -8.34 -4.94
N ILE A 54 -0.43 -7.18 -5.60
CA ILE A 54 -0.88 -6.99 -6.98
C ILE A 54 0.33 -6.72 -7.86
N VAL A 55 0.42 -7.47 -8.96
CA VAL A 55 1.41 -7.23 -10.00
C VAL A 55 1.03 -5.95 -10.75
N ILE A 56 1.98 -5.02 -10.84
CA ILE A 56 1.89 -3.78 -11.61
C ILE A 56 2.79 -3.93 -12.84
N PRO A 57 2.24 -4.25 -14.03
CA PRO A 57 3.05 -4.49 -15.23
C PRO A 57 3.96 -3.32 -15.61
N HIS A 58 3.50 -2.08 -15.36
CA HIS A 58 4.29 -0.88 -15.65
C HIS A 58 5.55 -0.76 -14.77
N LEU A 59 5.59 -1.44 -13.62
CA LEU A 59 6.74 -1.47 -12.72
C LEU A 59 7.56 -2.76 -12.86
N ALA A 60 7.27 -3.63 -13.83
CA ALA A 60 7.93 -4.93 -13.97
C ALA A 60 9.46 -4.84 -14.01
N ALA A 61 10.02 -3.80 -14.65
CA ALA A 61 11.47 -3.55 -14.71
C ALA A 61 12.11 -3.28 -13.33
N TYR A 62 11.31 -2.89 -12.33
CA TYR A 62 11.75 -2.56 -10.97
C TYR A 62 11.45 -3.67 -9.97
N GLN A 63 10.94 -4.83 -10.41
CA GLN A 63 10.60 -5.93 -9.51
C GLN A 63 11.76 -6.25 -8.56
N SER A 64 11.51 -6.28 -7.25
CA SER A 64 12.53 -6.61 -6.27
C SER A 64 12.99 -8.04 -6.48
N HIS A 65 14.31 -8.23 -6.56
CA HIS A 65 14.91 -9.56 -6.70
C HIS A 65 15.08 -10.25 -5.34
N LEU A 66 14.72 -9.56 -4.25
CA LEU A 66 14.91 -10.02 -2.87
C LEU A 66 13.66 -10.71 -2.30
N SER A 67 12.55 -10.72 -3.04
CA SER A 67 11.30 -11.34 -2.62
C SER A 67 10.49 -11.80 -3.83
N ASN A 68 9.66 -12.83 -3.63
CA ASN A 68 8.68 -13.28 -4.62
C ASN A 68 7.38 -12.45 -4.56
N ILE A 69 7.23 -11.56 -3.59
CA ILE A 69 6.12 -10.61 -3.54
C ILE A 69 6.29 -9.63 -4.71
N PRO A 70 5.23 -9.26 -5.45
CA PRO A 70 5.29 -8.23 -6.48
C PRO A 70 5.45 -6.83 -5.88
N CYS A 71 6.64 -6.56 -5.35
CA CYS A 71 7.11 -5.29 -4.84
C CYS A 71 8.28 -4.80 -5.68
N TYR A 72 8.52 -3.49 -5.66
CA TYR A 72 9.32 -2.80 -6.66
C TYR A 72 10.35 -1.90 -5.99
N ARG A 73 11.60 -1.96 -6.47
CA ARG A 73 12.74 -1.15 -6.07
C ARG A 73 13.22 -0.30 -7.23
N MET A 74 13.10 1.00 -7.08
CA MET A 74 13.75 1.98 -7.96
C MET A 74 15.10 2.31 -7.32
N TRP A 75 16.18 2.02 -8.03
CA TRP A 75 17.52 2.36 -7.58
C TRP A 75 18.02 3.63 -8.26
N PRO A 76 18.99 4.36 -7.69
CA PRO A 76 19.50 5.60 -8.28
C PRO A 76 20.03 5.44 -9.70
N GLN A 77 20.65 4.29 -10.01
CA GLN A 77 21.16 3.99 -11.36
C GLN A 77 20.06 3.82 -12.42
N ASN A 78 18.80 3.71 -12.01
CA ASN A 78 17.67 3.74 -12.94
C ASN A 78 17.30 5.17 -13.38
N GLU A 79 17.98 6.20 -12.86
CA GLU A 79 17.77 7.63 -13.14
C GLU A 79 16.36 8.15 -12.76
N GLN A 80 15.57 7.34 -12.05
CA GLN A 80 14.24 7.68 -11.52
C GLN A 80 14.33 8.16 -10.06
N GLY A 81 15.07 9.24 -9.83
CA GLY A 81 15.21 9.87 -8.51
C GLY A 81 16.24 9.23 -7.58
N ALA A 82 16.16 9.53 -6.28
CA ALA A 82 17.16 9.17 -5.28
C ALA A 82 17.04 7.74 -4.73
N GLY A 83 16.06 6.97 -5.20
CA GLY A 83 15.74 5.62 -4.74
C GLY A 83 14.39 5.52 -4.01
N ALA A 84 13.65 4.45 -4.28
CA ALA A 84 12.33 4.23 -3.69
C ALA A 84 11.93 2.75 -3.69
N PHE A 85 11.00 2.40 -2.79
CA PHE A 85 10.37 1.08 -2.72
C PHE A 85 8.85 1.24 -2.74
N THR A 86 8.14 0.33 -3.42
CA THR A 86 6.68 0.28 -3.36
C THR A 86 6.10 -1.12 -3.55
N VAL A 87 4.92 -1.35 -2.98
CA VAL A 87 4.06 -2.52 -3.23
C VAL A 87 2.60 -2.08 -3.20
N LEU A 88 1.77 -2.71 -4.02
CA LEU A 88 0.32 -2.54 -3.96
C LEU A 88 -0.33 -3.82 -3.43
N PHE A 89 -1.16 -3.69 -2.41
CA PHE A 89 -2.02 -4.76 -1.93
C PHE A 89 -3.47 -4.48 -2.29
N LYS A 90 -4.25 -5.52 -2.57
CA LYS A 90 -5.70 -5.47 -2.69
C LYS A 90 -6.33 -6.22 -1.54
N ASN A 91 -7.33 -5.61 -0.90
CA ASN A 91 -8.19 -6.28 0.06
C ASN A 91 -9.15 -7.19 -0.72
N ASN A 92 -9.05 -8.50 -0.55
CA ASN A 92 -9.81 -9.50 -1.29
C ASN A 92 -11.01 -10.04 -0.51
N THR A 93 -11.50 -9.32 0.51
CA THR A 93 -12.78 -9.65 1.16
C THR A 93 -13.93 -9.56 0.15
N ASP A 94 -14.75 -10.60 0.07
CA ASP A 94 -15.89 -10.73 -0.86
C ASP A 94 -17.15 -9.97 -0.42
N GLU A 95 -16.98 -8.91 0.36
CA GLU A 95 -18.06 -8.01 0.79
C GLU A 95 -18.23 -6.89 -0.25
N GLU A 96 -19.46 -6.42 -0.43
CA GLU A 96 -19.71 -5.22 -1.23
C GLU A 96 -19.03 -4.01 -0.55
N PRO A 97 -18.31 -3.16 -1.30
CA PRO A 97 -17.74 -1.96 -0.73
C PRO A 97 -18.87 -1.09 -0.17
N ASN A 98 -18.70 -0.59 1.07
CA ASN A 98 -19.62 0.41 1.60
C ASN A 98 -19.66 1.60 0.64
N GLN A 99 -20.84 1.86 0.06
CA GLN A 99 -21.03 3.03 -0.76
C GLN A 99 -20.83 4.28 0.09
N LEU A 100 -20.04 5.22 -0.41
CA LEU A 100 -19.90 6.53 0.20
C LEU A 100 -21.26 7.21 0.20
N ASN A 101 -21.76 7.54 1.39
CA ASN A 101 -22.99 8.31 1.52
C ASN A 101 -22.68 9.78 1.16
N ILE A 102 -23.01 10.16 -0.07
CA ILE A 102 -22.73 11.51 -0.59
C ILE A 102 -23.50 12.58 0.20
N ASP A 103 -24.69 12.26 0.70
CA ASP A 103 -25.50 13.21 1.47
C ASP A 103 -24.84 13.49 2.83
N ASP A 104 -24.32 12.46 3.50
CA ASP A 104 -23.55 12.57 4.74
C ASP A 104 -22.25 13.38 4.53
N LEU A 105 -21.51 13.09 3.46
CA LEU A 105 -20.31 13.86 3.10
C LEU A 105 -20.62 15.33 2.77
N THR A 106 -21.76 15.59 2.13
CA THR A 106 -22.23 16.95 1.82
C THR A 106 -22.61 17.69 3.11
N GLN A 107 -23.32 17.02 4.03
CA GLN A 107 -23.69 17.57 5.33
C GLN A 107 -22.45 17.96 6.16
N HIS A 108 -21.38 17.19 6.05
CA HIS A 108 -20.10 17.46 6.70
C HIS A 108 -19.15 18.37 5.89
N GLY A 109 -19.59 18.90 4.74
CA GLY A 109 -18.82 19.84 3.92
C GLY A 109 -17.58 19.24 3.25
N LEU A 110 -17.51 17.91 3.16
CA LEU A 110 -16.39 17.17 2.56
C LEU A 110 -16.50 17.07 1.03
N VAL A 111 -17.70 17.29 0.48
CA VAL A 111 -17.97 17.29 -0.95
C VAL A 111 -18.88 18.48 -1.26
N SER A 112 -18.53 19.28 -2.27
CA SER A 112 -19.41 20.29 -2.84
C SER A 112 -20.02 19.78 -4.15
N LYS A 113 -21.32 19.99 -4.35
CA LYS A 113 -21.92 19.80 -5.67
C LYS A 113 -21.33 20.86 -6.60
N ILE A 114 -20.57 20.43 -7.61
CA ILE A 114 -20.14 21.32 -8.68
C ILE A 114 -21.39 21.61 -9.51
N SER A 115 -21.95 22.81 -9.35
CA SER A 115 -23.00 23.32 -10.24
C SER A 115 -22.37 23.55 -11.62
N ALA A 116 -22.88 22.85 -12.63
CA ALA A 116 -22.55 23.08 -14.04
C ALA A 116 -23.10 24.43 -14.53
#